data_AF-A0A9W6SML0-F1
#
_entry.id   AF-A0A9W6SML0-F1
#
_cell.length_a   1.000
_cell.length_b   1.000
_cell.length_c   1.000
_cell.angle_alpha   90.00
_cell.angle_beta   90.00
_cell.angle_gamma   90.00
#
_symmetry.space_group_name_H-M   'P 1'
#
loop_
_entity.id
_entity.type
_entity.pdbx_description
1 polymer ?
#
loop_
_entity_poly.entity_id
_entity_poly.type
_entity_poly.pdbx_seq_one_letter_code
_entity_poly.pdbx_strand_id
1 'polypeptide(L)'
;MDIESSATWQILTVGYTGSTGPGVAATVSYITDGDHKIVFDPGMVESPARILEPLAALGVGPEDVTDVILSHHHPDNIMNAGLFTKAAVHDHKAIYRGHGWTVRDAEGYAFTPSLRLIATPGHSHEDITLLAGTADGVVAFAGDLWWRPDGPAEDPVAPDRDQLAASRMRVLDLADIIVPGHGPAFAAGPEAVV
;
A
#
# COMPACT_ATOMS: atom_id res chain seq x y z
N MET A 1 -8.06 1.43 -17.93
CA MET A 1 -8.87 2.11 -16.91
C MET A 1 -8.55 3.59 -17.02
N ASP A 2 -9.54 4.47 -17.06
CA ASP A 2 -9.27 5.92 -17.06
C ASP A 2 -9.00 6.34 -15.61
N ILE A 3 -7.75 6.72 -15.32
CA ILE A 3 -7.30 7.28 -14.04
C ILE A 3 -6.68 8.65 -14.33
N GLU A 4 -7.11 9.68 -13.60
CA GLU A 4 -6.54 11.02 -13.75
C GLU A 4 -5.15 11.10 -13.08
N SER A 5 -4.39 12.18 -13.31
CA SER A 5 -2.98 12.30 -12.92
C SER A 5 -2.68 13.39 -11.89
N SER A 6 -3.60 13.61 -10.94
CA SER A 6 -3.47 14.67 -9.92
C SER A 6 -2.82 14.24 -8.61
N ALA A 7 -2.68 12.94 -8.35
CA ALA A 7 -2.14 12.47 -7.09
C ALA A 7 -0.62 12.69 -7.00
N THR A 8 -0.13 12.95 -5.80
CA THR A 8 1.30 12.97 -5.46
C THR A 8 1.60 11.97 -4.36
N TRP A 9 2.84 11.49 -4.29
CA TRP A 9 3.22 10.44 -3.35
C TRP A 9 4.67 10.53 -2.93
N GLN A 10 5.00 9.86 -1.83
CA GLN A 10 6.35 9.56 -1.42
C GLN A 10 6.39 8.30 -0.54
N ILE A 11 7.52 7.60 -0.53
CA ILE A 11 7.79 6.56 0.49
C ILE A 11 8.34 7.25 1.74
N LEU A 12 7.69 7.05 2.88
CA LEU A 12 8.14 7.56 4.19
C LEU A 12 9.30 6.72 4.73
N THR A 13 9.20 5.40 4.59
CA THR A 13 10.29 4.47 4.92
C THR A 13 10.24 3.26 4.01
N VAL A 14 11.42 2.84 3.55
CA VAL A 14 11.58 1.64 2.73
C VAL A 14 11.61 0.42 3.65
N GLY A 15 10.74 -0.57 3.36
CA GLY A 15 10.66 -1.81 4.12
C GLY A 15 11.79 -2.79 3.80
N TYR A 16 11.80 -3.91 4.53
CA TYR A 16 12.77 -4.99 4.33
C TYR A 16 12.27 -6.30 4.94
N THR A 17 12.73 -7.43 4.40
CA THR A 17 12.63 -8.76 5.04
C THR A 17 14.03 -9.34 5.19
N GLY A 18 14.47 -9.66 6.41
CA GLY A 18 15.76 -10.32 6.65
C GLY A 18 15.60 -11.66 7.35
N SER A 19 16.22 -12.72 6.84
CA SER A 19 16.32 -14.02 7.52
C SER A 19 17.37 -14.05 8.63
N THR A 20 18.35 -13.14 8.58
CA THR A 20 19.45 -13.00 9.56
C THR A 20 19.74 -11.52 9.93
N GLY A 21 18.87 -10.60 9.50
CA GLY A 21 19.01 -9.14 9.63
C GLY A 21 18.01 -8.51 10.61
N PRO A 22 17.73 -7.19 10.53
CA PRO A 22 16.99 -6.41 11.54
C PRO A 22 15.51 -6.78 11.75
N GLY A 23 15.03 -7.90 11.21
CA GLY A 23 13.64 -8.35 11.27
C GLY A 23 12.87 -8.09 9.97
N VAL A 24 11.58 -7.80 10.11
CA VAL A 24 10.65 -7.45 9.04
C VAL A 24 10.14 -6.02 9.24
N ALA A 25 10.03 -5.25 8.17
CA ALA A 25 9.45 -3.92 8.18
C ALA A 25 8.70 -3.63 6.88
N ALA A 26 7.55 -2.95 6.97
CA ALA A 26 6.78 -2.52 5.83
C ALA A 26 7.37 -1.28 5.14
N THR A 27 7.06 -1.16 3.84
CA THR A 27 7.26 0.03 3.05
C THR A 27 6.07 0.94 3.25
N VAL A 28 6.25 1.96 4.10
CA VAL A 28 5.17 2.88 4.43
C VAL A 28 5.17 4.03 3.43
N SER A 29 4.02 4.27 2.81
CA SER A 29 3.87 5.33 1.81
C SER A 29 2.89 6.41 2.25
N TYR A 30 3.11 7.63 1.76
CA TYR A 30 2.22 8.76 1.91
C TYR A 30 1.74 9.22 0.53
N ILE A 31 0.43 9.37 0.37
CA ILE A 31 -0.22 9.74 -0.88
C ILE A 31 -1.18 10.89 -0.62
N THR A 32 -1.24 11.86 -1.53
CA THR A 32 -2.19 12.98 -1.44
C THR A 32 -2.89 13.25 -2.76
N ASP A 33 -4.19 13.50 -2.69
CA ASP A 33 -4.97 14.02 -3.81
C ASP A 33 -6.23 14.72 -3.28
N GLY A 34 -6.45 15.97 -3.70
CA GLY A 34 -7.52 16.80 -3.14
C GLY A 34 -7.45 16.90 -1.61
N ASP A 35 -8.54 16.52 -0.93
CA ASP A 35 -8.63 16.52 0.53
C ASP A 35 -8.06 15.24 1.18
N HIS A 36 -7.65 14.24 0.38
CA HIS A 36 -7.11 12.99 0.90
C HIS A 36 -5.63 13.09 1.22
N LYS A 37 -5.28 12.72 2.45
CA LYS A 37 -3.92 12.54 2.97
C LYS A 37 -3.82 11.13 3.53
N ILE A 38 -3.28 10.23 2.72
CA ILE A 38 -3.36 8.80 2.90
C ILE A 38 -2.01 8.26 3.38
N VAL A 39 -2.03 7.43 4.44
CA VAL A 39 -0.90 6.57 4.80
C VAL A 39 -1.22 5.13 4.43
N PHE A 40 -0.37 4.51 3.62
CA PHE A 40 -0.53 3.13 3.16
C PHE A 40 0.43 2.22 3.94
N ASP A 41 -0.10 1.12 4.48
CA ASP A 41 0.58 0.11 5.30
C ASP A 41 1.51 0.68 6.37
N PRO A 42 0.99 1.44 7.37
CA PRO A 42 1.76 1.83 8.54
C PRO A 42 2.01 0.61 9.44
N GLY A 43 2.83 -0.30 8.95
CA GLY A 43 3.13 -1.58 9.56
C GLY A 43 4.30 -1.52 10.53
N MET A 44 4.98 -2.66 10.73
CA MET A 44 6.19 -2.70 11.54
C MET A 44 7.29 -1.87 10.89
N VAL A 45 7.99 -1.10 11.72
CA VAL A 45 9.15 -0.26 11.37
C VAL A 45 10.09 -0.25 12.57
N GLU A 46 11.35 0.15 12.40
CA GLU A 46 12.32 0.24 13.51
C GLU A 46 11.79 1.05 14.71
N SER A 47 11.11 2.16 14.43
CA SER A 47 10.40 2.96 15.42
C SER A 47 9.32 3.82 14.77
N PRO A 48 8.27 4.26 15.50
CA PRO A 48 7.24 5.16 14.96
C PRO A 48 7.80 6.45 14.33
N ALA A 49 8.98 6.90 14.78
CA ALA A 49 9.67 8.07 14.22
C ALA A 49 9.97 7.92 12.71
N ARG A 50 10.20 6.68 12.23
CA ARG A 50 10.39 6.38 10.80
C ARG A 50 9.18 6.74 9.93
N ILE A 51 8.00 6.88 10.52
CA ILE A 51 6.77 7.30 9.85
C ILE A 51 6.50 8.78 10.15
N LEU A 52 6.60 9.18 11.42
CA LEU A 52 6.17 10.50 11.88
C LEU A 52 7.13 11.64 11.48
N GLU A 53 8.44 11.43 11.48
CA GLU A 53 9.40 12.48 11.12
C GLU A 53 9.32 12.87 9.64
N PRO A 54 9.27 11.93 8.67
CA PRO A 54 9.08 12.29 7.26
C PRO A 54 7.74 12.98 6.98
N LEU A 55 6.65 12.60 7.68
CA LEU A 55 5.38 13.32 7.61
C LEU A 55 5.50 14.75 8.15
N ALA A 56 6.13 14.91 9.31
CA ALA A 56 6.35 16.23 9.90
C ALA A 56 7.21 17.14 9.00
N ALA A 57 8.18 16.58 8.27
CA ALA A 57 8.98 17.31 7.29
C ALA A 57 8.15 17.84 6.10
N LEU A 58 7.02 17.19 5.79
CA LEU A 58 6.01 17.69 4.85
C LEU A 58 5.03 18.70 5.46
N GLY A 59 5.14 18.99 6.76
CA GLY A 59 4.17 19.80 7.49
C GLY A 59 2.86 19.06 7.77
N VAL A 60 2.88 17.73 7.81
CA VAL A 60 1.71 16.87 8.07
C VAL A 60 1.86 16.21 9.43
N GLY A 61 0.96 16.52 10.36
CA GLY A 61 0.85 15.80 11.63
C GLY A 61 0.06 14.50 11.48
N PRO A 62 0.18 13.56 12.45
CA PRO A 62 -0.60 12.31 12.44
C PRO A 62 -2.12 12.57 12.48
N GLU A 63 -2.54 13.68 13.07
CA GLU A 63 -3.93 14.10 13.16
C GLU A 63 -4.47 14.73 11.85
N ASP A 64 -3.59 15.05 10.91
CA ASP A 64 -3.94 15.59 9.59
C ASP A 64 -4.16 14.48 8.55
N VAL A 65 -3.73 13.25 8.84
CA VAL A 65 -3.96 12.09 7.98
C VAL A 65 -5.45 11.76 7.97
N THR A 66 -6.05 11.73 6.79
CA THR A 66 -7.49 11.52 6.60
C THR A 66 -7.84 10.04 6.44
N ASP A 67 -6.93 9.27 5.85
CA ASP A 67 -7.14 7.87 5.51
C ASP A 67 -5.89 7.04 5.81
N VAL A 68 -6.10 5.83 6.34
CA VAL A 68 -5.09 4.79 6.43
C VAL A 68 -5.58 3.61 5.61
N ILE A 69 -4.76 3.11 4.69
CA ILE A 69 -5.09 1.92 3.89
C ILE A 69 -4.22 0.77 4.37
N LEU A 70 -4.86 -0.36 4.63
CA LEU A 70 -4.21 -1.62 4.97
C LEU A 70 -4.35 -2.54 3.74
N SER A 71 -3.23 -2.87 3.11
CA SER A 71 -3.20 -3.79 1.97
C SER A 71 -3.76 -5.15 2.38
N HIS A 72 -3.41 -5.63 3.57
CA HIS A 72 -3.92 -6.84 4.20
C HIS A 72 -3.60 -6.82 5.70
N HIS A 73 -3.99 -7.87 6.45
CA HIS A 73 -3.94 -7.87 7.91
C HIS A 73 -2.72 -8.56 8.55
N HIS A 74 -1.61 -8.75 7.83
CA HIS A 74 -0.40 -9.19 8.50
C HIS A 74 0.13 -8.09 9.44
N PRO A 75 0.61 -8.46 10.65
CA PRO A 75 1.01 -7.49 11.67
C PRO A 75 2.00 -6.44 11.16
N ASP A 76 2.99 -6.89 10.40
CA ASP A 76 4.03 -6.10 9.80
C ASP A 76 3.55 -5.08 8.77
N ASN A 77 2.27 -5.10 8.35
CA ASN A 77 1.63 -4.09 7.52
C ASN A 77 0.66 -3.16 8.30
N ILE A 78 0.25 -3.52 9.53
CA ILE A 78 -0.83 -2.80 10.25
C ILE A 78 -0.45 -2.21 11.61
N MET A 79 0.69 -2.61 12.22
CA MET A 79 0.98 -2.35 13.65
C MET A 79 0.89 -0.88 14.11
N ASN A 80 1.15 0.08 13.22
CA ASN A 80 1.16 1.51 13.52
C ASN A 80 -0.06 2.27 12.99
N ALA A 81 -1.12 1.59 12.52
CA ALA A 81 -2.36 2.25 12.11
C ALA A 81 -2.97 3.13 13.22
N GLY A 82 -2.78 2.72 14.48
CA GLY A 82 -3.25 3.46 15.66
C GLY A 82 -2.55 4.81 15.90
N LEU A 83 -1.50 5.16 15.15
CA LEU A 83 -0.88 6.50 15.20
C LEU A 83 -1.80 7.59 14.63
N PHE A 84 -2.73 7.23 13.75
CA PHE A 84 -3.55 8.18 12.97
C PHE A 84 -4.99 8.21 13.48
N THR A 85 -5.19 8.78 14.67
CA THR A 85 -6.44 8.58 15.44
C THR A 85 -7.70 9.20 14.81
N LYS A 86 -7.55 10.14 13.88
CA LYS A 86 -8.65 10.78 13.13
C LYS A 86 -8.92 10.17 11.77
N ALA A 87 -8.01 9.34 11.26
CA ALA A 87 -8.13 8.77 9.93
C ALA A 87 -9.30 7.78 9.85
N ALA A 88 -9.94 7.70 8.69
CA ALA A 88 -10.68 6.51 8.32
C ALA A 88 -9.69 5.38 8.00
N VAL A 89 -9.92 4.17 8.49
CA VAL A 89 -9.08 3.00 8.15
C VAL A 89 -9.80 2.18 7.10
N HIS A 90 -9.11 1.81 6.03
CA HIS A 90 -9.63 1.09 4.88
C HIS A 90 -8.97 -0.29 4.80
N ASP A 91 -9.78 -1.33 4.73
CA ASP A 91 -9.34 -2.67 4.34
C ASP A 91 -10.10 -3.15 3.08
N HIS A 92 -9.99 -4.44 2.80
CA HIS A 92 -10.67 -5.10 1.68
C HIS A 92 -12.20 -5.09 1.74
N LYS A 93 -12.81 -4.96 2.93
CA LYS A 93 -14.25 -5.16 3.13
C LYS A 93 -14.99 -3.97 3.73
N ALA A 94 -14.29 -3.00 4.32
CA ALA A 94 -14.91 -1.94 5.09
C ALA A 94 -14.06 -0.67 5.22
N ILE A 95 -14.73 0.37 5.71
CA ILE A 95 -14.13 1.61 6.20
C ILE A 95 -14.47 1.73 7.68
N TYR A 96 -13.46 1.95 8.52
CA TYR A 96 -13.57 2.03 9.97
C TYR A 96 -13.31 3.46 10.46
N ARG A 97 -14.11 3.92 11.44
CA ARG A 97 -13.89 5.20 12.12
C ARG A 97 -14.42 5.14 13.54
N GLY A 98 -13.55 5.35 14.53
CA GLY A 98 -13.90 5.21 15.94
C GLY A 98 -14.40 3.79 16.25
N HIS A 99 -15.64 3.67 16.73
CA HIS A 99 -16.28 2.38 17.03
C HIS A 99 -17.25 1.90 15.92
N GLY A 100 -17.32 2.61 14.79
CA GLY A 100 -18.21 2.30 13.68
C GLY A 100 -17.47 1.80 12.44
N TRP A 101 -18.20 1.09 11.58
CA TRP A 101 -17.71 0.70 10.26
C TRP A 101 -18.82 0.74 9.21
N THR A 102 -18.43 0.93 7.95
CA THR A 102 -19.30 0.81 6.77
C THR A 102 -18.75 -0.28 5.87
N VAL A 103 -19.58 -1.26 5.51
CA VAL A 103 -19.20 -2.30 4.55
C VAL A 103 -19.00 -1.65 3.18
N ARG A 104 -17.84 -1.91 2.58
CA ARG A 104 -17.42 -1.34 1.30
C ARG A 104 -16.37 -2.28 0.72
N ASP A 105 -16.70 -2.92 -0.40
CA ASP A 105 -15.76 -3.72 -1.17
C ASP A 105 -14.65 -2.82 -1.72
N ALA A 106 -13.39 -3.25 -1.63
CA ALA A 106 -12.26 -2.53 -2.20
C ALA A 106 -12.27 -2.50 -3.72
N GLU A 107 -12.83 -3.51 -4.39
CA GLU A 107 -12.82 -3.57 -5.84
C GLU A 107 -13.53 -2.36 -6.46
N GLY A 108 -12.76 -1.51 -7.14
CA GLY A 108 -13.27 -0.35 -7.87
C GLY A 108 -13.60 0.87 -7.01
N TYR A 109 -13.31 0.84 -5.70
CA TYR A 109 -13.57 1.99 -4.84
C TYR A 109 -12.66 3.17 -5.18
N ALA A 110 -13.24 4.27 -5.64
CA ALA A 110 -12.52 5.49 -5.97
C ALA A 110 -12.67 6.52 -4.84
N PHE A 111 -11.54 7.00 -4.32
CA PHE A 111 -11.49 8.17 -3.44
C PHE A 111 -11.65 9.45 -4.26
N THR A 112 -10.97 9.47 -5.40
CA THR A 112 -10.96 10.54 -6.39
C THR A 112 -10.82 9.92 -7.79
N PRO A 113 -10.92 10.71 -8.88
CA PRO A 113 -10.57 10.21 -10.22
C PRO A 113 -9.13 9.70 -10.36
N SER A 114 -8.20 10.12 -9.49
CA SER A 114 -6.79 9.73 -9.51
C SER A 114 -6.44 8.65 -8.48
N LEU A 115 -7.32 8.31 -7.53
CA LEU A 115 -7.06 7.35 -6.44
C LEU A 115 -8.13 6.25 -6.38
N ARG A 116 -7.72 4.99 -6.58
CA ARG A 116 -8.65 3.85 -6.62
C ARG A 116 -8.09 2.59 -5.97
N LEU A 117 -8.91 1.88 -5.20
CA LEU A 117 -8.63 0.53 -4.72
C LEU A 117 -9.05 -0.52 -5.74
N ILE A 118 -8.28 -1.61 -5.79
CA ILE A 118 -8.65 -2.86 -6.47
C ILE A 118 -8.33 -4.04 -5.56
N ALA A 119 -9.12 -5.11 -5.69
CA ALA A 119 -8.81 -6.37 -5.02
C ALA A 119 -7.69 -7.09 -5.76
N THR A 120 -6.67 -7.52 -5.03
CA THR A 120 -5.50 -8.21 -5.58
C THR A 120 -5.13 -9.43 -4.74
N PRO A 121 -6.06 -10.36 -4.46
CA PRO A 121 -5.79 -11.52 -3.62
C PRO A 121 -4.63 -12.34 -4.19
N GLY A 122 -3.75 -12.82 -3.34
CA GLY A 122 -2.57 -13.56 -3.78
C GLY A 122 -1.69 -13.98 -2.61
N HIS A 123 -1.00 -13.01 -2.01
CA HIS A 123 -0.21 -13.22 -0.79
C HIS A 123 -1.14 -13.58 0.38
N SER A 124 -2.27 -12.88 0.49
CA SER A 124 -3.42 -13.24 1.30
C SER A 124 -4.71 -13.15 0.49
N HIS A 125 -5.80 -13.73 1.02
CA HIS A 125 -7.13 -13.58 0.42
C HIS A 125 -7.69 -12.16 0.53
N GLU A 126 -7.08 -11.33 1.38
CA GLU A 126 -7.56 -10.00 1.75
C GLU A 126 -6.79 -8.88 1.03
N ASP A 127 -5.82 -9.22 0.18
CA ASP A 127 -4.92 -8.24 -0.43
C ASP A 127 -5.67 -7.24 -1.31
N ILE A 128 -5.31 -5.97 -1.14
CA ILE A 128 -5.75 -4.85 -1.99
C ILE A 128 -4.57 -4.01 -2.44
N THR A 129 -4.73 -3.36 -3.59
CA THR A 129 -3.77 -2.42 -4.15
C THR A 129 -4.43 -1.05 -4.30
N LEU A 130 -3.72 0.01 -3.88
CA LEU A 130 -4.08 1.39 -4.24
C LEU A 130 -3.39 1.77 -5.55
N LEU A 131 -4.18 2.10 -6.56
CA LEU A 131 -3.74 2.75 -7.79
C LEU A 131 -3.83 4.27 -7.60
N ALA A 132 -2.71 4.96 -7.85
CA ALA A 132 -2.63 6.41 -7.86
C ALA A 132 -2.13 6.88 -9.23
N GLY A 133 -2.94 7.65 -9.95
CA GLY A 133 -2.50 8.31 -11.17
C GLY A 133 -1.77 9.61 -10.83
N THR A 134 -0.53 9.72 -11.30
CA THR A 134 0.41 10.79 -10.95
C THR A 134 1.00 11.43 -12.22
N ALA A 135 1.77 12.50 -12.05
CA ALA A 135 2.50 13.12 -13.17
C ALA A 135 3.51 12.16 -13.84
N ASP A 136 3.98 11.14 -13.13
CA ASP A 136 4.98 10.17 -13.62
C ASP A 136 4.34 8.85 -14.11
N GLY A 137 3.01 8.80 -14.22
CA GLY A 137 2.26 7.60 -14.56
C GLY A 137 1.49 7.03 -13.36
N VAL A 138 1.01 5.80 -13.49
CA VAL A 138 0.21 5.12 -12.47
C VAL A 138 1.12 4.37 -11.49
N VAL A 139 0.98 4.68 -10.21
CA VAL A 139 1.69 4.02 -9.10
C VAL A 139 0.76 3.03 -8.42
N ALA A 140 1.18 1.78 -8.28
CA ALA A 140 0.50 0.75 -7.52
C ALA A 140 1.19 0.55 -6.17
N PHE A 141 0.51 0.89 -5.08
CA PHE A 141 0.90 0.50 -3.71
C PHE A 141 0.31 -0.86 -3.41
N ALA A 142 1.15 -1.90 -3.45
CA ALA A 142 0.68 -3.27 -3.68
C ALA A 142 0.85 -4.19 -2.46
N GLY A 143 1.37 -3.69 -1.34
CA GLY A 143 1.72 -4.52 -0.18
C GLY A 143 2.55 -5.73 -0.61
N ASP A 144 2.27 -6.89 -0.03
CA ASP A 144 3.02 -8.12 -0.29
C ASP A 144 2.63 -8.86 -1.57
N LEU A 145 1.82 -8.26 -2.44
CA LEU A 145 1.71 -8.73 -3.83
C LEU A 145 3.09 -8.83 -4.48
N TRP A 146 3.99 -7.90 -4.12
CA TRP A 146 5.43 -8.07 -4.27
C TRP A 146 6.13 -7.75 -2.95
N TRP A 147 7.00 -8.64 -2.47
CA TRP A 147 7.79 -8.33 -1.27
C TRP A 147 8.82 -7.24 -1.55
N ARG A 148 9.53 -7.31 -2.68
CA ARG A 148 10.59 -6.36 -3.07
C ARG A 148 10.93 -6.56 -4.55
N PRO A 149 11.69 -5.66 -5.21
CA PRO A 149 12.00 -5.76 -6.63
C PRO A 149 12.71 -7.07 -7.01
N ASP A 150 13.62 -7.54 -6.14
CA ASP A 150 14.36 -8.81 -6.27
C ASP A 150 13.77 -9.90 -5.35
N GLY A 151 12.46 -9.81 -5.09
CA GLY A 151 11.72 -10.76 -4.28
C GLY A 151 11.62 -12.15 -4.92
N PRO A 152 11.20 -13.16 -4.16
CA PRO A 152 11.00 -14.49 -4.72
C PRO A 152 9.87 -14.45 -5.76
N ALA A 153 10.09 -15.11 -6.90
CA ALA A 153 9.05 -15.26 -7.91
C ALA A 153 7.86 -16.04 -7.38
N GLU A 154 8.15 -17.19 -6.78
CA GLU A 154 7.18 -17.93 -5.99
C GLU A 154 7.21 -17.41 -4.56
N ASP A 155 6.17 -16.67 -4.17
CA ASP A 155 5.96 -16.35 -2.76
C ASP A 155 5.84 -17.66 -1.95
N PRO A 156 6.73 -17.90 -0.98
CA PRO A 156 6.75 -19.16 -0.23
C PRO A 156 5.58 -19.32 0.74
N VAL A 157 4.85 -18.25 1.07
CA VAL A 157 3.71 -18.28 2.01
C VAL A 157 2.37 -17.99 1.34
N ALA A 158 2.36 -17.63 0.06
CA ALA A 158 1.11 -17.43 -0.67
C ALA A 158 0.27 -18.73 -0.72
N PRO A 159 -1.02 -18.68 -0.34
CA PRO A 159 -1.89 -19.85 -0.32
C PRO A 159 -2.25 -20.35 -1.72
N ASP A 160 -2.28 -19.45 -2.71
CA ASP A 160 -2.62 -19.76 -4.10
C ASP A 160 -1.71 -18.98 -5.05
N ARG A 161 -0.81 -19.71 -5.71
CA ARG A 161 0.21 -19.16 -6.61
C ARG A 161 -0.36 -18.69 -7.93
N ASP A 162 -1.38 -19.38 -8.44
CA ASP A 162 -2.00 -19.02 -9.72
C ASP A 162 -2.81 -17.74 -9.54
N GLN A 163 -3.49 -17.60 -8.39
CA GLN A 163 -4.18 -16.37 -8.01
C GLN A 163 -3.21 -15.20 -7.80
N LEU A 164 -2.08 -15.42 -7.12
CA LEU A 164 -1.03 -14.41 -6.97
C LEU A 164 -0.51 -13.93 -8.34
N ALA A 165 -0.17 -14.86 -9.23
CA ALA A 165 0.30 -14.53 -10.58
C ALA A 165 -0.76 -13.76 -11.38
N ALA A 166 -2.03 -14.16 -11.29
CA ALA A 166 -3.14 -13.46 -11.93
C ALA A 166 -3.29 -12.01 -11.43
N SER A 167 -3.17 -11.78 -10.12
CA SER A 167 -3.23 -10.45 -9.54
C SER A 167 -2.01 -9.59 -9.88
N ARG A 168 -0.81 -10.17 -9.94
CA ARG A 168 0.39 -9.49 -10.42
C ARG A 168 0.27 -9.04 -11.87
N MET A 169 -0.14 -9.94 -12.77
CA MET A 169 -0.38 -9.59 -14.19
C MET A 169 -1.39 -8.45 -14.31
N ARG A 170 -2.50 -8.52 -13.55
CA ARG A 170 -3.50 -7.46 -13.53
C ARG A 170 -2.93 -6.10 -13.12
N VAL A 171 -2.06 -6.05 -12.11
CA VAL A 171 -1.44 -4.79 -11.66
C VAL A 171 -0.41 -4.30 -12.68
N LEU A 172 0.38 -5.19 -13.28
CA LEU A 172 1.35 -4.84 -14.34
C LEU A 172 0.66 -4.26 -15.58
N ASP A 173 -0.56 -4.68 -15.90
CA ASP A 173 -1.36 -4.11 -17.00
C ASP A 173 -1.91 -2.70 -16.69
N LEU A 174 -1.90 -2.28 -15.42
CA LEU A 174 -2.53 -1.04 -14.95
C LEU A 174 -1.56 0.02 -14.44
N ALA A 175 -0.35 -0.39 -14.02
CA ALA A 175 0.61 0.47 -13.35
C ALA A 175 1.90 0.63 -14.16
N ASP A 176 2.55 1.78 -13.99
CA ASP A 176 3.89 2.08 -14.50
C ASP A 176 4.96 1.88 -13.41
N ILE A 177 4.58 2.06 -12.14
CA ILE A 177 5.45 1.98 -10.96
C ILE A 177 4.78 1.10 -9.90
N ILE A 178 5.54 0.23 -9.25
CA ILE A 178 5.11 -0.61 -8.13
C ILE A 178 5.85 -0.19 -6.86
N VAL A 179 5.10 -0.02 -5.77
CA VAL A 179 5.62 0.08 -4.40
C VAL A 179 5.33 -1.25 -3.68
N PRO A 180 6.35 -2.08 -3.44
CA PRO A 180 6.20 -3.38 -2.80
C PRO A 180 6.11 -3.28 -1.27
N GLY A 181 5.75 -4.38 -0.59
CA GLY A 181 5.57 -4.42 0.87
C GLY A 181 6.87 -4.24 1.65
N HIS A 182 8.03 -4.66 1.12
CA HIS A 182 9.31 -4.74 1.84
C HIS A 182 10.53 -4.32 1.00
N GLY A 183 10.42 -3.24 0.23
CA GLY A 183 11.51 -2.76 -0.60
C GLY A 183 11.22 -1.42 -1.29
N PRO A 184 12.19 -0.89 -2.05
CA PRO A 184 11.99 0.36 -2.78
C PRO A 184 11.02 0.17 -3.94
N ALA A 185 10.44 1.28 -4.40
CA ALA A 185 9.65 1.30 -5.63
C ALA A 185 10.48 0.85 -6.85
N PHE A 186 9.82 0.23 -7.83
CA PHE A 186 10.42 -0.21 -9.09
C PHE A 186 9.45 -0.05 -10.26
N ALA A 187 9.97 -0.06 -11.49
CA ALA A 187 9.14 0.06 -12.68
C ALA A 187 8.33 -1.24 -12.94
N ALA A 188 7.08 -1.10 -13.35
CA ALA A 188 6.18 -2.19 -13.75
C ALA A 188 6.53 -2.73 -15.15
N GLY A 189 7.80 -3.06 -15.37
CA GLY A 189 8.34 -3.48 -16.67
C GLY A 189 8.53 -5.00 -16.80
N PRO A 190 9.15 -5.46 -17.90
CA PRO A 190 9.41 -6.88 -18.16
C PRO A 190 10.28 -7.59 -17.12
N GLU A 191 10.99 -6.81 -16.30
CA GLU A 191 11.83 -7.31 -15.21
C GLU A 191 11.03 -7.53 -13.91
N ALA A 192 9.80 -7.01 -13.83
CA ALA A 192 8.92 -7.26 -12.71
C ALA A 192 8.49 -8.73 -12.70
N VAL A 193 8.62 -9.36 -11.54
CA VAL A 193 8.36 -10.78 -11.40
C VAL A 193 6.85 -11.04 -11.40
N VAL A 194 6.40 -12.04 -12.15
CA VAL A 194 5.01 -12.53 -12.14
C VAL A 194 4.92 -13.77 -11.26
#